data_AF-A0A947BCK6-F1
#
_entry.id   AF-A0A947BCK6-F1
#
_cell.length_a   1.000
_cell.length_b   1.000
_cell.length_c   1.000
_cell.angle_alpha   90.00
_cell.angle_beta   90.00
_cell.angle_gamma   90.00
#
_symmetry.space_group_name_H-M   'P 1'
#
loop_
_entity.id
_entity.type
_entity.pdbx_description
1 polymer ?
#
loop_
_entity_poly.entity_id
_entity_poly.type
_entity_poly.pdbx_seq_one_letter_code
_entity_poly.pdbx_strand_id
1 'polypeptide(L)'
;IEMRVKVSGESFLTPPGELSDLVSTAIEAETGIRPTLSTTGGTSDARFIRSHCPVVEFGLVGQTMHQVDERVEVAQIHALKAAYARILDAWFDR
;
A
#
# COMPACT_ATOMS: atom_id res chain seq x y z
N ILE A 1 14.11 -38.72 -10.34
CA ILE A 1 14.21 -37.28 -10.03
C ILE A 1 12.89 -36.90 -9.36
N GLU A 2 12.91 -36.38 -8.14
CA GLU A 2 11.71 -36.04 -7.36
C GLU A 2 11.53 -34.51 -7.36
N MET A 3 10.31 -34.05 -7.65
CA MET A 3 9.98 -32.62 -7.66
C MET A 3 9.74 -32.14 -6.22
N ARG A 4 10.33 -30.99 -5.84
CA ARG A 4 9.98 -30.28 -4.61
C ARG A 4 9.28 -28.97 -4.93
N VAL A 5 8.10 -28.79 -4.35
CA VAL A 5 7.27 -27.58 -4.48
C VAL A 5 7.38 -26.76 -3.20
N LYS A 6 7.48 -25.43 -3.33
CA LYS A 6 7.43 -24.49 -2.20
C LYS A 6 6.47 -23.35 -2.53
N VAL A 7 5.53 -23.09 -1.64
CA VAL A 7 4.61 -21.94 -1.70
C VAL A 7 5.12 -20.88 -0.71
N SER A 8 5.39 -19.66 -1.20
CA SER A 8 5.89 -18.54 -0.37
C SER A 8 4.79 -17.71 0.28
N GLY A 9 3.57 -17.77 -0.25
CA GLY A 9 2.39 -17.08 0.28
C GLY A 9 1.15 -17.40 -0.54
N GLU A 10 0.03 -17.58 0.16
CA GLU A 10 -1.31 -17.69 -0.45
C GLU A 10 -1.81 -16.31 -0.89
N SER A 11 -2.74 -16.27 -1.84
CA SER A 11 -3.45 -15.05 -2.21
C SER A 11 -4.35 -14.58 -1.06
N PHE A 12 -4.51 -13.26 -0.94
CA PHE A 12 -5.37 -12.65 0.08
C PHE A 12 -6.05 -11.40 -0.47
N LEU A 13 -7.14 -11.00 0.19
CA LEU A 13 -7.89 -9.79 -0.14
C LEU A 13 -8.47 -9.20 1.15
N THR A 14 -8.21 -7.91 1.37
CA THR A 14 -9.02 -7.09 2.28
C THR A 14 -10.11 -6.43 1.44
N PRO A 15 -11.41 -6.72 1.68
CA PRO A 15 -12.48 -6.06 0.95
C PRO A 15 -12.45 -4.53 1.14
N PRO A 16 -12.85 -3.74 0.12
CA PRO A 16 -13.03 -2.30 0.30
C PRO A 16 -14.00 -1.99 1.45
N GLY A 17 -13.70 -0.93 2.20
CA GLY A 17 -14.50 -0.45 3.33
C GLY A 17 -13.87 0.76 3.99
N GLU A 18 -14.18 0.98 5.27
CA GLU A 18 -13.79 2.21 5.98
C GLU A 18 -12.30 2.55 5.89
N LEU A 19 -11.42 1.55 6.02
CA LEU A 19 -9.97 1.78 5.95
C LEU A 19 -9.53 2.23 4.56
N SER A 20 -10.00 1.56 3.50
CA SER A 20 -9.65 1.95 2.13
C SER A 20 -10.23 3.29 1.74
N ASP A 21 -11.43 3.63 2.22
CA ASP A 21 -12.07 4.92 1.96
C ASP A 21 -11.31 6.05 2.66
N LEU A 22 -10.98 5.89 3.95
CA LEU A 22 -10.20 6.86 4.72
C LEU A 22 -8.85 7.14 4.05
N VAL A 23 -8.12 6.08 3.68
CA VAL A 23 -6.82 6.22 3.01
C VAL A 23 -6.98 6.87 1.63
N SER A 24 -7.99 6.47 0.85
CA SER A 24 -8.23 7.05 -0.47
C SER A 24 -8.56 8.55 -0.42
N THR A 25 -9.42 8.96 0.53
CA THR A 25 -9.76 10.37 0.73
C THR A 25 -8.56 11.18 1.18
N ALA A 26 -7.71 10.63 2.06
CA ALA A 26 -6.51 11.33 2.49
C ALA A 26 -5.50 11.52 1.36
N ILE A 27 -5.30 10.50 0.52
CA ILE A 27 -4.43 10.59 -0.67
C ILE A 27 -4.99 11.60 -1.67
N GLU A 28 -6.29 11.56 -1.94
CA GLU A 28 -6.95 12.50 -2.86
C GLU A 28 -6.84 13.95 -2.37
N ALA A 29 -6.96 14.20 -1.07
CA ALA A 29 -6.81 15.53 -0.51
C ALA A 29 -5.39 16.11 -0.65
N GLU A 30 -4.36 15.27 -0.54
CA GLU A 30 -2.95 15.71 -0.65
C GLU A 30 -2.42 15.76 -2.10
N THR A 31 -3.02 14.98 -3.00
CA THR A 31 -2.49 14.79 -4.36
C THR A 31 -3.43 15.26 -5.46
N GLY A 32 -4.71 15.47 -5.15
CA GLY A 32 -5.78 15.70 -6.14
C GLY A 32 -6.16 14.46 -6.95
N ILE A 33 -5.63 13.28 -6.61
CA ILE A 33 -5.80 12.04 -7.36
C ILE A 33 -6.46 11.00 -6.46
N ARG A 34 -7.64 10.50 -6.85
CA ARG A 34 -8.25 9.33 -6.21
C ARG A 34 -7.48 8.07 -6.60
N PRO A 35 -6.89 7.32 -5.65
CA PRO A 35 -6.18 6.09 -5.98
C PRO A 35 -7.13 4.99 -6.46
N THR A 36 -6.67 4.19 -7.42
CA THR A 36 -7.36 2.96 -7.85
C THR A 36 -7.02 1.83 -6.90
N LEU A 37 -8.05 1.16 -6.35
CA LEU A 37 -7.85 -0.05 -5.55
C LEU A 37 -7.37 -1.20 -6.46
N SER A 38 -6.28 -1.86 -6.07
CA SER A 38 -5.64 -2.89 -6.91
C SER A 38 -5.07 -4.03 -6.08
N THR A 39 -4.97 -5.22 -6.70
CA THR A 39 -4.24 -6.41 -6.23
C THR A 39 -3.08 -6.78 -7.16
N THR A 40 -2.76 -5.93 -8.14
CA THR A 40 -1.64 -6.14 -9.07
C THR A 40 -0.29 -5.99 -8.38
N GLY A 41 0.73 -6.66 -8.91
CA GLY A 41 2.10 -6.53 -8.43
C GLY A 41 2.59 -7.80 -7.74
N GLY A 42 3.50 -7.64 -6.79
CA GLY A 42 4.04 -8.74 -5.98
C GLY A 42 3.15 -9.09 -4.78
N THR A 43 3.78 -9.61 -3.73
CA THR A 43 3.15 -9.83 -2.43
C THR A 43 3.90 -9.02 -1.37
N SER A 44 3.29 -8.85 -0.19
CA SER A 44 3.87 -8.16 0.96
C SER A 44 3.65 -8.99 2.22
N ASP A 45 4.18 -8.51 3.34
CA ASP A 45 3.92 -9.11 4.65
C ASP A 45 2.50 -8.84 5.18
N ALA A 46 1.68 -8.06 4.45
CA ALA A 46 0.25 -7.95 4.71
C ALA A 46 -0.45 -9.32 4.72
N ARG A 47 0.06 -10.31 3.97
CA ARG A 47 -0.46 -11.70 3.99
C ARG A 47 -0.47 -12.34 5.38
N PHE A 48 0.45 -11.91 6.26
CA PHE A 48 0.49 -12.35 7.65
C PHE A 48 -0.42 -11.50 8.54
N ILE A 49 -0.42 -10.18 8.34
CA ILE A 49 -1.12 -9.21 9.20
C ILE A 49 -2.64 -9.26 8.99
N ARG A 50 -3.11 -9.54 7.76
CA ARG A 50 -4.54 -9.54 7.38
C ARG A 50 -5.42 -10.44 8.25
N SER A 51 -4.83 -11.46 8.88
CA SER A 51 -5.54 -12.37 9.78
C SER A 51 -5.90 -11.72 11.12
N HIS A 52 -5.35 -10.54 11.42
CA HIS A 52 -5.53 -9.81 12.67
C HIS A 52 -6.33 -8.52 12.50
N CYS A 53 -6.20 -7.84 11.36
CA CYS A 53 -6.91 -6.59 11.09
C CYS A 53 -7.04 -6.35 9.57
N PRO A 54 -7.92 -5.42 9.15
CA PRO A 54 -7.93 -4.93 7.78
C PRO A 54 -6.58 -4.32 7.40
N VAL A 55 -6.09 -4.64 6.21
CA VAL A 55 -4.81 -4.12 5.70
C VAL A 55 -5.01 -3.51 4.33
N VAL A 56 -4.40 -2.34 4.12
CA VAL A 56 -4.26 -1.67 2.83
C VAL A 56 -2.80 -1.27 2.65
N GLU A 57 -2.36 -1.15 1.40
CA GLU A 57 -1.00 -0.74 1.06
C GLU A 57 -1.05 0.48 0.14
N PHE A 58 -0.21 1.47 0.43
CA PHE A 58 0.08 2.58 -0.47
C PHE A 58 1.50 3.08 -0.21
N GLY A 59 2.12 3.69 -1.21
CA GLY A 59 3.52 4.09 -1.10
C GLY A 59 4.02 4.82 -2.34
N LEU A 60 5.34 4.93 -2.44
CA LEU A 60 6.01 5.51 -3.59
C LEU A 60 5.81 4.64 -4.84
N VAL A 61 5.99 5.27 -6.00
CA VAL A 61 5.96 4.56 -7.27
C VAL A 61 7.25 3.74 -7.43
N GLY A 62 7.14 2.41 -7.35
CA GLY A 62 8.26 1.48 -7.46
C GLY A 62 8.82 1.26 -8.88
N GLN A 63 8.85 2.28 -9.75
CA GLN A 63 9.27 2.13 -11.16
C GLN A 63 10.70 1.57 -11.31
N THR A 64 11.60 1.92 -10.39
CA THR A 64 12.99 1.46 -10.40
C THR A 64 13.29 0.48 -9.26
N MET A 65 12.28 -0.04 -8.55
CA MET A 65 12.52 -0.95 -7.42
C MET A 65 13.28 -2.20 -7.89
N HIS A 66 14.29 -2.62 -7.12
CA HIS A 66 15.17 -3.75 -7.43
C HIS A 66 16.05 -3.58 -8.69
N GLN A 67 16.20 -2.35 -9.21
CA GLN A 67 17.10 -2.05 -10.33
C GLN A 67 18.37 -1.35 -9.84
N VAL A 68 19.41 -1.34 -10.69
CA VAL A 68 20.58 -0.46 -10.46
C VAL A 68 20.12 1.00 -10.55
N ASP A 69 20.69 1.87 -9.72
CA ASP A 69 20.32 3.28 -9.59
C ASP A 69 18.84 3.52 -9.22
N GLU A 70 18.33 2.68 -8.30
CA GLU A 70 17.02 2.84 -7.69
C GLU A 70 16.85 4.26 -7.10
N ARG A 71 15.78 4.94 -7.50
CA ARG A 71 15.53 6.33 -7.13
C ARG A 71 14.05 6.66 -7.17
N VAL A 72 13.71 7.75 -6.50
CA VAL A 72 12.38 8.36 -6.55
C VAL A 72 12.52 9.87 -6.62
N GLU A 73 11.49 10.55 -7.11
CA GLU A 73 11.42 12.01 -7.03
C GLU A 73 11.22 12.46 -5.58
N VAL A 74 12.03 13.41 -5.11
CA VAL A 74 11.97 13.92 -3.73
C VAL A 74 10.59 14.50 -3.39
N ALA A 75 9.92 15.14 -4.36
CA ALA A 75 8.57 15.66 -4.18
C ALA A 75 7.55 14.56 -3.80
N GLN A 76 7.70 13.33 -4.32
CA GLN A 76 6.83 12.21 -3.98
C GLN A 76 7.02 11.77 -2.52
N ILE A 77 8.22 11.90 -1.96
CA ILE A 77 8.47 11.63 -0.54
C ILE A 77 7.70 12.63 0.34
N HIS A 78 7.70 13.91 -0.05
CA HIS A 78 6.93 14.94 0.67
C HIS A 78 5.42 14.70 0.59
N ALA A 79 4.90 14.35 -0.59
CA ALA A 79 3.49 14.01 -0.78
C ALA A 79 3.11 12.76 0.04
N LEU A 80 3.95 11.73 0.04
CA LEU A 80 3.72 10.51 0.82
C LEU A 80 3.67 10.80 2.33
N LYS A 81 4.60 11.63 2.83
CA LYS A 81 4.59 12.09 4.22
C LYS A 81 3.28 12.80 4.57
N ALA A 82 2.83 13.73 3.71
CA ALA A 82 1.62 14.49 3.95
C ALA A 82 0.38 13.57 3.98
N ALA A 83 0.30 12.60 3.07
CA ALA A 83 -0.77 11.60 3.05
C ALA A 83 -0.81 10.77 4.34
N TYR A 84 0.34 10.25 4.80
CA TYR A 84 0.41 9.53 6.08
C TYR A 84 -0.02 10.39 7.27
N ALA A 85 0.44 11.65 7.34
CA ALA A 85 0.05 12.56 8.41
C ALA A 85 -1.47 12.77 8.44
N ARG A 86 -2.08 13.07 7.29
CA ARG A 86 -3.54 13.23 7.18
C ARG A 86 -4.30 11.96 7.55
N ILE A 87 -3.80 10.78 7.19
CA ILE A 87 -4.42 9.49 7.55
C ILE A 87 -4.44 9.33 9.08
N LEU A 88 -3.34 9.66 9.75
CA LEU A 88 -3.24 9.56 11.20
C LEU A 88 -4.18 10.55 11.88
N ASP A 89 -4.17 11.82 11.45
CA ASP A 89 -5.07 12.85 11.98
C ASP A 89 -6.54 12.41 11.81
N ALA A 90 -6.93 12.03 10.59
CA ALA A 90 -8.29 11.58 10.30
C ALA A 90 -8.69 10.28 11.01
N TRP A 91 -7.74 9.43 11.39
CA TRP A 91 -8.01 8.20 12.12
C TRP A 91 -8.25 8.47 13.61
N PHE A 92 -7.46 9.35 14.23
CA PHE A 92 -7.51 9.63 15.66
C PHE A 92 -8.48 10.76 16.05
N ASP A 93 -8.86 11.61 15.11
CA ASP A 93 -9.88 12.65 15.31
C ASP A 93 -11.33 12.11 15.17
N ARG A 94 -11.50 10.79 15.02
CA ARG A 94 -12.79 10.09 14.99
C ARG A 94 -13.37 9.82 16.37
#